data_AF-A0A960EE21-F1
#
_entry.id   AF-A0A960EE21-F1
#
_cell.length_a   1.000
_cell.length_b   1.000
_cell.length_c   1.000
_cell.angle_alpha   90.00
_cell.angle_beta   90.00
_cell.angle_gamma   90.00
#
_symmetry.space_group_name_H-M   'P 1'
#
loop_
_entity.id
_entity.type
_entity.pdbx_description
1 polymer ?
#
loop_
_entity_poly.entity_id
_entity_poly.type
_entity_poly.pdbx_seq_one_letter_code
_entity_poly.pdbx_strand_id
1 'polypeptide(L)'
;MITADTSVLVPALLGSHEFHDACHESAGLIDAAIAHVLVETYAVLTRLPQPYTVPPVQASAAIRSYASPTIALPPDETADALDRFVIARARGGSTYDALIGAI
;
A
#
# COMPACT_ATOMS: atom_id res chain seq x y z
N MET A 1 2.20 -16.19 3.36
CA MET A 1 2.11 -14.95 2.59
C MET A 1 1.69 -13.85 3.52
N ILE A 2 2.60 -12.92 3.76
CA ILE A 2 2.44 -11.75 4.60
C ILE A 2 2.61 -10.56 3.66
N THR A 3 1.54 -9.78 3.51
CA THR A 3 1.54 -8.53 2.77
C THR A 3 1.37 -7.37 3.75
N ALA A 4 1.68 -6.17 3.31
CA ALA A 4 1.39 -4.95 4.07
C ALA A 4 0.42 -4.05 3.31
N ASP A 5 -0.32 -3.27 4.08
CA ASP A 5 -1.13 -2.15 3.60
C ASP A 5 -0.29 -0.85 3.57
N THR A 6 -0.80 0.18 2.89
CA THR A 6 -0.25 1.53 2.84
C THR A 6 -0.03 2.09 4.25
N SER A 7 -0.93 1.79 5.20
CA SER A 7 -0.81 2.21 6.60
C SER A 7 0.41 1.64 7.34
N VAL A 8 1.02 0.56 6.84
CA VAL A 8 2.28 -0.01 7.36
C VAL A 8 3.48 0.48 6.55
N LEU A 9 3.38 0.49 5.21
CA LEU A 9 4.50 0.88 4.35
C LEU A 9 4.87 2.36 4.48
N VAL A 10 3.91 3.25 4.66
CA VAL A 10 4.20 4.69 4.82
C VAL A 10 5.04 4.96 6.07
N PRO A 11 4.66 4.52 7.29
CA PRO A 11 5.50 4.66 8.47
C PRO A 11 6.84 3.91 8.36
N ALA A 12 6.85 2.73 7.75
CA ALA A 12 8.09 1.96 7.57
C ALA A 12 9.11 2.70 6.69
N LEU A 13 8.66 3.51 5.73
CA LEU A 13 9.50 4.27 4.81
C LEU A 13 9.79 5.70 5.26
N LEU A 14 8.99 6.24 6.19
CA LEU A 14 9.14 7.60 6.70
C LEU A 14 9.78 7.58 8.09
N GLY A 15 11.11 7.74 8.16
CA GLY A 15 11.88 7.67 9.41
C GLY A 15 11.47 8.66 10.51
N SER A 16 10.72 9.72 10.18
CA SER A 16 10.17 10.67 11.14
C SER A 16 8.78 10.31 11.67
N HIS A 17 8.18 9.21 11.21
CA HIS A 17 6.87 8.74 11.66
C HIS A 17 6.99 8.13 13.07
N GLU A 18 6.03 8.41 13.96
CA GLU A 18 6.06 7.93 15.35
C GLU A 18 6.08 6.40 15.46
N PHE A 19 5.45 5.70 14.52
CA PHE A 19 5.43 4.24 14.40
C PHE A 19 6.52 3.67 13.48
N HIS A 20 7.54 4.46 13.12
CA HIS A 20 8.56 4.01 12.16
C HIS A 20 9.19 2.67 12.55
N ASP A 21 9.69 2.55 13.78
CA ASP A 21 10.41 1.34 14.21
C ASP A 21 9.54 0.09 14.15
N ALA A 22 8.31 0.17 14.68
CA ALA A 22 7.37 -0.95 14.70
C ALA A 22 6.92 -1.37 13.28
N CYS A 23 6.65 -0.41 12.41
CA CYS A 23 6.26 -0.68 11.03
C CYS A 23 7.44 -1.15 10.18
N HIS A 24 8.66 -0.63 10.41
CA HIS A 24 9.86 -1.07 9.72
C HIS A 24 10.21 -2.52 10.09
N GLU A 25 10.10 -2.90 11.36
CA GLU A 25 10.25 -4.29 11.80
C GLU A 25 9.19 -5.20 11.13
N SER A 26 7.92 -4.78 11.17
CA SER A 26 6.82 -5.54 10.53
C SER A 26 7.00 -5.66 9.01
N ALA A 27 7.53 -4.62 8.36
CA ALA A 27 7.80 -4.61 6.93
C ALA A 27 8.90 -5.62 6.54
N GLY A 28 9.81 -5.95 7.46
CA GLY A 28 10.81 -7.01 7.29
C GLY A 28 10.22 -8.43 7.22
N LEU A 29 8.94 -8.60 7.61
CA LEU A 29 8.23 -9.89 7.54
C LEU A 29 7.45 -10.08 6.24
N ILE A 30 7.35 -9.03 5.41
CA ILE A 30 6.60 -9.06 4.16
C ILE A 30 7.30 -9.99 3.16
N ASP A 31 6.55 -10.94 2.60
CA ASP A 31 7.03 -11.88 1.58
C ASP A 31 6.38 -11.66 0.21
N ALA A 32 5.44 -10.71 0.09
CA ALA A 32 4.83 -10.27 -1.17
C ALA A 32 4.21 -8.86 -1.03
N ALA A 33 4.11 -8.13 -2.14
CA ALA A 33 3.41 -6.84 -2.18
C ALA A 33 2.10 -6.90 -2.97
N ILE A 34 1.14 -6.08 -2.55
CA ILE A 34 -0.07 -5.83 -3.32
C ILE A 34 0.17 -4.65 -4.25
N ALA A 35 -0.07 -4.83 -5.56
CA ALA A 35 0.32 -3.88 -6.60
C ALA A 35 -0.24 -2.47 -6.36
N HIS A 36 -1.51 -2.35 -6.00
CA HIS A 36 -2.12 -1.04 -5.76
C HIS A 36 -1.62 -0.38 -4.47
N VAL A 37 -1.25 -1.17 -3.45
CA VAL A 37 -0.67 -0.64 -2.21
C VAL A 37 0.65 0.07 -2.47
N LEU A 38 1.48 -0.45 -3.40
CA LEU A 38 2.72 0.23 -3.80
C LEU A 38 2.45 1.61 -4.42
N VAL A 39 1.41 1.70 -5.27
CA VAL A 39 1.00 2.94 -5.93
C VAL A 39 0.40 3.93 -4.93
N GLU A 40 -0.44 3.45 -4.02
CA GLU A 40 -1.04 4.28 -2.98
C GLU A 40 0.02 4.80 -2.01
N THR A 41 0.96 3.96 -1.58
CA THR A 41 2.13 4.35 -0.77
C THR A 41 2.92 5.46 -1.44
N TYR A 42 3.22 5.33 -2.74
CA TYR A 42 3.89 6.39 -3.50
C TYR A 42 3.09 7.70 -3.51
N ALA A 43 1.78 7.61 -3.76
CA ALA A 43 0.90 8.77 -3.81
C ALA A 43 0.76 9.46 -2.44
N VAL A 44 0.83 8.71 -1.34
CA VAL A 44 0.84 9.27 0.02
C VAL A 44 2.16 9.99 0.28
N LEU A 45 3.30 9.28 0.15
CA LEU A 45 4.63 9.83 0.47
C LEU A 45 4.94 11.14 -0.27
N THR A 46 4.53 11.24 -1.54
CA THR A 46 4.78 12.40 -2.40
C THR A 46 3.80 13.56 -2.19
N ARG A 47 2.69 13.34 -1.46
CA ARG A 47 1.65 14.33 -1.16
C ARG A 47 1.71 14.89 0.26
N LEU A 48 2.49 14.27 1.15
CA LEU A 48 2.59 14.72 2.54
C LEU A 48 2.93 16.21 2.62
N PRO A 49 2.39 16.97 3.60
CA PRO A 49 2.75 18.37 3.78
C PRO A 49 4.22 18.50 4.18
N GLN A 50 4.82 19.65 3.87
CA GLN A 50 6.16 19.98 4.34
C GLN A 50 6.21 19.99 5.89
N PRO A 51 7.31 19.55 6.51
CA PRO A 51 8.57 19.10 5.91
C PRO A 51 8.62 17.59 5.55
N TYR A 52 7.48 16.89 5.58
CA TYR A 52 7.41 15.43 5.43
C TYR A 52 7.28 14.94 4.00
N THR A 53 7.10 15.85 3.02
CA THR A 53 6.99 15.49 1.60
C THR A 53 8.24 14.72 1.15
N VAL A 54 8.04 13.50 0.66
CA VAL A 54 9.14 12.69 0.12
C VAL A 54 9.31 13.00 -1.38
N PRO A 55 10.54 13.28 -1.85
CA PRO A 55 10.81 13.45 -3.27
C PRO A 55 10.40 12.21 -4.09
N PRO A 56 9.70 12.36 -5.23
CA PRO A 56 9.24 11.25 -6.08
C PRO A 56 10.29 10.17 -6.38
N VAL A 57 11.52 10.59 -6.70
CA VAL A 57 12.63 9.67 -6.99
C VAL A 57 12.97 8.81 -5.77
N GLN A 58 13.04 9.41 -4.58
CA GLN A 58 13.34 8.69 -3.34
C GLN A 58 12.21 7.74 -2.96
N ALA A 59 10.95 8.18 -3.08
CA ALA A 59 9.78 7.33 -2.84
C ALA A 59 9.80 6.09 -3.76
N SER A 60 10.04 6.29 -5.06
CA SER A 60 10.08 5.18 -6.03
C SER A 60 11.21 4.18 -5.75
N ALA A 61 12.38 4.67 -5.33
CA ALA A 61 13.53 3.83 -5.01
C ALA A 61 13.28 2.99 -3.75
N ALA A 62 12.71 3.60 -2.72
CA ALA A 62 12.41 2.93 -1.46
C ALA A 62 11.33 1.84 -1.63
N ILE A 63 10.24 2.15 -2.33
CA ILE A 63 9.12 1.24 -2.56
C ILE A 63 9.54 0.01 -3.39
N ARG A 64 10.46 0.17 -4.34
CA ARG A 64 10.92 -0.92 -5.22
C ARG A 64 11.49 -2.12 -4.45
N SER A 65 12.04 -1.91 -3.25
CA SER A 65 12.55 -3.00 -2.40
C SER A 65 11.47 -4.00 -1.95
N TYR A 66 10.20 -3.59 -1.95
CA TYR A 66 9.05 -4.43 -1.59
C TYR A 66 8.34 -5.04 -2.80
N ALA A 67 8.69 -4.66 -4.03
CA ALA A 67 7.89 -4.93 -5.23
C ALA A 67 8.05 -6.35 -5.83
N SER A 68 8.51 -7.33 -5.05
CA SER A 68 8.75 -8.69 -5.57
C SER A 68 8.61 -9.79 -4.50
N PRO A 69 7.72 -10.78 -4.72
CA PRO A 69 6.71 -10.85 -5.77
C PRO A 69 5.61 -9.78 -5.58
N THR A 70 4.95 -9.40 -6.68
CA THR A 70 3.79 -8.49 -6.65
C THR A 70 2.53 -9.26 -7.04
N ILE A 71 1.45 -9.02 -6.29
CA ILE A 71 0.13 -9.63 -6.45
C ILE A 71 -0.87 -8.54 -6.85
N ALA A 72 -1.75 -8.86 -7.78
CA ALA A 72 -2.85 -7.98 -8.18
C ALA A 72 -4.08 -8.84 -8.47
N LEU A 73 -5.26 -8.24 -8.29
CA LEU A 73 -6.49 -8.85 -8.76
C LEU A 73 -6.43 -9.02 -10.29
N PRO A 74 -6.75 -10.20 -10.83
CA PRO A 74 -6.77 -10.41 -12.27
C PRO A 74 -7.71 -9.42 -12.98
N PRO A 75 -7.35 -8.95 -14.19
CA PRO A 75 -8.17 -7.97 -14.91
C PRO A 75 -9.60 -8.43 -15.17
N ASP A 76 -9.82 -9.72 -15.39
CA ASP A 76 -11.11 -10.35 -15.63
C ASP A 76 -11.97 -10.43 -14.35
N GLU A 77 -11.37 -10.48 -13.17
CA GLU A 77 -12.09 -10.49 -11.88
C GLU A 77 -12.42 -9.09 -11.35
N THR A 78 -11.83 -8.04 -11.94
CA THR A 78 -11.98 -6.66 -11.45
C THR A 78 -13.43 -6.17 -11.54
N ALA A 79 -14.16 -6.52 -12.61
CA ALA A 79 -15.56 -6.12 -12.75
C ALA A 79 -16.44 -6.76 -11.68
N ASP A 80 -16.29 -8.07 -11.45
CA ASP A 80 -17.03 -8.82 -10.44
C ASP A 80 -16.71 -8.34 -9.01
N ALA A 81 -15.48 -7.89 -8.76
CA ALA A 81 -15.10 -7.32 -7.47
C ALA A 81 -15.87 -6.02 -7.16
N LEU A 82 -16.21 -5.20 -8.17
CA LEU A 82 -17.00 -3.99 -7.95
C LEU A 82 -18.39 -4.30 -7.40
N ASP A 83 -19.03 -5.38 -7.86
CA ASP A 83 -20.31 -5.83 -7.31
C ASP A 83 -20.16 -6.28 -5.84
N ARG A 84 -19.06 -6.96 -5.52
CA ARG A 84 -18.74 -7.34 -4.13
C ARG A 84 -18.50 -6.10 -3.26
N PHE A 85 -17.90 -5.04 -3.79
CA PHE A 85 -17.68 -3.79 -3.05
C PHE A 85 -18.99 -3.08 -2.71
N VAL A 86 -20.00 -3.16 -3.58
CA VAL A 86 -21.35 -2.67 -3.30
C VAL A 86 -21.95 -3.41 -2.10
N ILE A 87 -21.86 -4.74 -2.09
CA ILE A 87 -22.35 -5.58 -0.99
C ILE A 87 -21.61 -5.24 0.32
N ALA A 88 -20.30 -5.07 0.24
CA ALA A 88 -19.45 -4.67 1.37
C ALA A 88 -19.63 -3.20 1.80
N ARG A 89 -20.40 -2.41 1.03
CA ARG A 89 -20.59 -0.96 1.22
C ARG A 89 -19.26 -0.18 1.26
N ALA A 90 -18.25 -0.68 0.55
CA ALA A 90 -16.95 -0.03 0.43
C ALA A 90 -17.07 1.24 -0.40
N ARG A 91 -16.48 2.35 0.08
CA ARG A 91 -16.58 3.66 -0.56
C ARG A 91 -15.38 4.54 -0.21
N GLY A 92 -14.93 5.34 -1.18
CA GLY A 92 -13.77 6.22 -0.97
C GLY A 92 -12.54 5.40 -0.60
N GLY A 93 -11.85 5.76 0.48
CA GLY A 93 -10.64 5.05 0.93
C GLY A 93 -10.85 3.57 1.21
N SER A 94 -12.01 3.16 1.77
CA SER A 94 -12.26 1.75 2.11
C SER A 94 -12.42 0.84 0.89
N THR A 95 -12.48 1.40 -0.31
CA THR A 95 -12.42 0.63 -1.56
C THR A 95 -11.04 -0.02 -1.75
N TYR A 96 -9.96 0.60 -1.28
CA TYR A 96 -8.62 -0.01 -1.35
C TYR A 96 -8.48 -1.19 -0.37
N ASP A 97 -9.08 -1.09 0.82
CA ASP A 97 -9.18 -2.22 1.76
C ASP A 97 -9.99 -3.37 1.18
N ALA A 98 -11.11 -3.05 0.53
CA ALA A 98 -11.96 -4.06 -0.12
C ALA A 98 -11.23 -4.74 -1.30
N LEU A 99 -10.41 -4.00 -2.04
CA LEU A 99 -9.56 -4.55 -3.10
C LEU A 99 -8.47 -5.47 -2.52
N ILE A 100 -7.85 -5.11 -1.39
CA ILE A 100 -6.91 -5.99 -0.67
C ILE A 100 -7.62 -7.30 -0.28
N GLY A 101 -8.83 -7.22 0.26
CA GLY A 101 -9.60 -8.42 0.64
C GLY A 101 -10.17 -9.24 -0.52
N ALA A 102 -10.10 -8.72 -1.75
CA ALA A 102 -10.51 -9.43 -2.97
C ALA A 102 -9.35 -10.21 -3.63
N ILE A 103 -8.11 -9.91 -3.24
CA ILE A 103 -6.87 -10.59 -3.67
C ILE A 103 -6.63 -11.82 -2.78
#